data_AF-A0AAJ1MET4-F1
#
_entry.id   AF-A0AAJ1MET4-F1
#
_cell.length_a   1.000
_cell.length_b   1.000
_cell.length_c   1.000
_cell.angle_alpha   90.00
_cell.angle_beta   90.00
_cell.angle_gamma   90.00
#
_symmetry.space_group_name_H-M   'P 1'
#
loop_
_entity.id
_entity.type
_entity.pdbx_description
1 polymer ?
#
loop_
_entity_poly.entity_id
_entity_poly.type
_entity_poly.pdbx_seq_one_letter_code
_entity_poly.pdbx_strand_id
1 'polypeptide(L)'
;MTARRPLVRVGGRIRQLPAGDTLPGVREQLTAARTYYVRTDGSDSNTGLANSAGSAFLTIQKAVDVAAAFDNNNFDITILVGPGTYAAGVVLREHVGGGTIHVRGLNADQTSTIISVNNGSCFRGVETRYSKYKATYLTLQTTGTAGYPILLEGGKNYLTIDQINYAAAGRTHMYIASGSILNARAATYTISGAVDSGWHVECVDQATFLGLLCNVTLTGSPSFGSGGYARAARNSLAQFHASTFTGSATGQRYSTDTGSGIFVNGAGSSYLPGSTAGSATTPGWYA
;
A
#
# COMPACT_ATOMS: atom_id res chain seq x y z
N MET A 1 -20.21 -8.37 29.44
CA MET A 1 -19.84 -9.79 29.61
C MET A 1 -18.35 -9.91 29.34
N THR A 2 -17.55 -10.30 30.32
CA THR A 2 -16.11 -10.52 30.15
C THR A 2 -15.89 -11.73 29.25
N ALA A 3 -15.26 -11.53 28.09
CA ALA A 3 -14.95 -12.61 27.16
C ALA A 3 -14.12 -13.68 27.87
N ARG A 4 -14.64 -14.92 27.94
CA ARG A 4 -13.92 -16.05 28.54
C ARG A 4 -12.67 -16.32 27.70
N ARG A 5 -11.50 -16.16 28.31
CA ARG A 5 -10.20 -16.44 27.67
C ARG A 5 -10.02 -17.95 27.50
N PRO A 6 -9.25 -18.40 26.50
CA PRO A 6 -8.94 -19.81 26.31
C PRO A 6 -8.35 -20.44 27.58
N LEU A 7 -8.88 -21.61 27.96
CA LEU A 7 -8.38 -22.39 29.09
C LEU A 7 -7.35 -23.39 28.59
N VAL A 8 -6.24 -23.54 29.31
CA VAL A 8 -5.15 -24.48 28.98
C VAL A 8 -4.68 -25.27 30.18
N ARG A 9 -4.18 -26.46 29.89
CA ARG A 9 -3.67 -27.38 30.91
C ARG A 9 -2.16 -27.23 31.04
N VAL A 10 -1.68 -26.77 32.20
CA VAL A 10 -0.25 -26.63 32.51
C VAL A 10 0.03 -27.32 33.84
N GLY A 11 0.92 -28.32 33.85
CA GLY A 11 1.23 -29.11 35.05
C GLY A 11 0.01 -29.83 35.64
N GLY A 12 -0.93 -30.28 34.80
CA GLY A 12 -2.16 -30.96 35.23
C GLY A 12 -3.29 -30.04 35.71
N ARG A 13 -3.06 -28.74 35.83
CA ARG A 13 -4.07 -27.74 36.23
C ARG A 13 -4.58 -26.97 35.02
N ILE A 14 -5.90 -26.72 34.98
CA ILE A 14 -6.52 -25.86 33.97
C ILE A 14 -6.39 -24.40 34.43
N ARG A 15 -5.81 -23.54 33.59
CA ARG A 15 -5.68 -22.10 33.83
C ARG A 15 -6.12 -21.30 32.60
N GLN A 16 -6.68 -20.10 32.80
CA GLN A 16 -6.85 -19.15 31.69
C GLN A 16 -5.47 -18.73 31.18
N LEU A 17 -5.32 -18.57 29.87
CA LEU A 17 -4.11 -17.92 29.35
C LEU A 17 -4.02 -16.47 29.87
N PRO A 18 -2.90 -16.09 30.49
CA PRO A 18 -2.53 -14.69 30.68
C PRO A 18 -2.54 -13.91 29.37
N ALA A 19 -2.66 -12.58 29.46
CA ALA A 19 -2.54 -11.74 28.28
C ALA A 19 -1.10 -11.82 27.76
N GLY A 20 -0.91 -12.20 26.50
CA GLY A 20 0.42 -12.30 25.89
C GLY A 20 1.13 -13.65 26.07
N ASP A 21 0.56 -14.62 26.78
CA ASP A 21 1.04 -16.01 26.73
C ASP A 21 0.69 -16.61 25.36
N THR A 22 1.57 -17.46 24.81
CA THR A 22 1.34 -18.18 23.56
C THR A 22 1.19 -19.67 23.81
N LEU A 23 0.26 -20.31 23.10
CA LEU A 23 0.26 -21.77 22.97
C LEU A 23 0.92 -22.13 21.65
N PRO A 24 1.94 -22.99 21.64
CA PRO A 24 2.49 -23.52 20.41
C PRO A 24 1.37 -24.10 19.54
N GLY A 25 1.24 -23.60 18.30
CA GLY A 25 0.23 -24.06 17.34
C GLY A 25 -1.15 -23.38 17.41
N VAL A 26 -1.35 -22.38 18.29
CA VAL A 26 -2.61 -21.61 18.34
C VAL A 26 -2.37 -20.14 17.99
N ARG A 27 -3.29 -19.58 17.21
CA ARG A 27 -3.31 -18.17 16.86
C ARG A 27 -4.16 -17.38 17.87
N GLU A 28 -3.66 -16.26 18.39
CA GLU A 28 -4.52 -15.38 19.19
C GLU A 28 -5.57 -14.73 18.28
N GLN A 29 -6.83 -14.81 18.70
CA GLN A 29 -7.95 -14.15 18.05
C GLN A 29 -8.26 -12.81 18.75
N LEU A 30 -8.36 -11.73 17.97
CA LEU A 30 -8.68 -10.41 18.49
C LEU A 30 -10.15 -10.29 18.91
N THR A 31 -10.35 -9.65 20.06
CA THR A 31 -11.68 -9.31 20.61
C THR A 31 -11.96 -7.80 20.59
N ALA A 32 -10.97 -7.01 20.14
CA ALA A 32 -11.06 -5.57 19.90
C ALA A 32 -9.96 -5.16 18.91
N ALA A 33 -10.10 -3.96 18.33
CA ALA A 33 -9.04 -3.35 17.50
C ALA A 33 -7.73 -3.21 18.27
N ARG A 34 -6.60 -3.29 17.57
CA ARG A 34 -5.27 -3.21 18.16
C ARG A 34 -4.43 -2.14 17.47
N THR A 35 -3.62 -1.45 18.25
CA THR A 35 -2.68 -0.45 17.75
C THR A 35 -1.26 -0.83 18.11
N TYR A 36 -0.37 -0.75 17.12
CA TYR A 36 1.07 -0.87 17.30
C TYR A 36 1.75 0.43 16.88
N TYR A 37 2.88 0.73 17.52
CA TYR A 37 3.69 1.91 17.25
C TYR A 37 5.05 1.51 16.70
N VAL A 38 5.51 2.28 15.71
CA VAL A 38 6.84 2.15 15.10
C VAL A 38 7.54 3.50 15.25
N ARG A 39 8.81 3.50 15.66
CA ARG A 39 9.64 4.71 15.78
C ARG A 39 11.06 4.42 15.35
N THR A 40 11.75 5.44 14.84
CA THR A 40 13.17 5.36 14.45
C THR A 40 14.12 5.13 15.63
N ASP A 41 13.69 5.45 16.85
CA ASP A 41 14.41 5.22 18.12
C ASP A 41 13.85 4.02 18.92
N GLY A 42 13.00 3.19 18.30
CA GLY A 42 12.42 1.99 18.90
C GLY A 42 13.36 0.77 18.88
N SER A 43 12.80 -0.41 19.17
CA SER A 43 13.49 -1.70 19.05
C SER A 43 12.53 -2.80 18.58
N ASP A 44 12.98 -3.68 17.69
CA ASP A 44 12.19 -4.84 17.26
C ASP A 44 12.07 -5.94 18.32
N SER A 45 12.78 -5.79 19.45
CA SER A 45 12.56 -6.58 20.66
C SER A 45 11.42 -6.05 21.54
N ASN A 46 10.89 -4.85 21.25
CA ASN A 46 9.79 -4.27 22.02
C ASN A 46 8.44 -4.91 21.69
N THR A 47 7.39 -4.53 22.43
CA THR A 47 6.03 -5.05 22.25
C THR A 47 5.21 -4.30 21.19
N GLY A 48 5.63 -3.09 20.82
CA GLY A 48 4.91 -2.16 19.95
C GLY A 48 3.70 -1.48 20.58
N LEU A 49 3.39 -1.70 21.87
CA LEU A 49 2.08 -1.33 22.45
C LEU A 49 1.97 0.12 22.95
N ALA A 50 3.07 0.86 23.02
CA ALA A 50 3.05 2.29 23.40
C ALA A 50 3.97 3.13 22.50
N ASN A 51 3.61 4.40 22.33
CA ASN A 51 4.36 5.38 21.55
C ASN A 51 5.57 5.93 22.35
N SER A 52 6.54 5.08 22.63
CA SER A 52 7.80 5.47 23.28
C SER A 52 8.95 4.63 22.75
N ALA A 53 10.18 5.13 22.84
CA ALA A 53 11.38 4.39 22.42
C ALA A 53 11.48 3.00 23.10
N GLY A 54 11.10 2.92 24.39
CA GLY A 54 11.12 1.68 25.16
C GLY A 54 9.97 0.70 24.87
N SER A 55 9.03 1.02 23.97
CA SER A 55 7.90 0.15 23.64
C SER A 55 7.60 0.03 22.15
N ALA A 56 7.89 1.03 21.32
CA ALA A 56 7.63 0.98 19.88
C ALA A 56 8.58 0.00 19.17
N PHE A 57 8.11 -0.63 18.10
CA PHE A 57 8.98 -1.36 17.18
C PHE A 57 9.94 -0.41 16.46
N LEU A 58 11.10 -0.92 16.03
CA LEU A 58 12.04 -0.15 15.22
C LEU A 58 11.61 -0.13 13.75
N THR A 59 11.12 -1.27 13.25
CA THR A 59 10.79 -1.44 11.83
C THR A 59 9.29 -1.60 11.60
N ILE A 60 8.83 -1.10 10.45
CA ILE A 60 7.45 -1.29 10.01
C ILE A 60 7.19 -2.78 9.71
N GLN A 61 8.19 -3.49 9.16
CA GLN A 61 8.08 -4.92 8.89
C GLN A 61 7.82 -5.73 10.16
N LYS A 62 8.51 -5.43 11.27
CA LYS A 62 8.27 -6.13 12.54
C LYS A 62 6.83 -5.95 13.01
N ALA A 63 6.28 -4.75 12.92
CA ALA A 63 4.90 -4.48 13.28
C ALA A 63 3.91 -5.22 12.37
N VAL A 64 4.19 -5.28 11.06
CA VAL A 64 3.39 -6.04 10.08
C VAL A 64 3.42 -7.54 10.38
N ASP A 65 4.59 -8.11 10.67
CA ASP A 65 4.75 -9.52 10.99
C ASP A 65 3.99 -9.88 12.29
N VAL A 66 4.06 -9.02 13.31
CA VAL A 66 3.30 -9.18 14.55
C VAL A 66 1.80 -9.06 14.31
N ALA A 67 1.36 -8.08 13.53
CA ALA A 67 -0.06 -7.89 13.21
C ALA A 67 -0.64 -9.09 12.44
N ALA A 68 0.09 -9.60 11.44
CA ALA A 68 -0.35 -10.71 10.60
C ALA A 68 -0.37 -12.06 11.33
N ALA A 69 0.34 -12.18 12.45
CA ALA A 69 0.32 -13.37 13.29
C ALA A 69 -1.00 -13.55 14.04
N PHE A 70 -1.87 -12.53 14.14
CA PHE A 70 -3.18 -12.65 14.78
C PHE A 70 -4.25 -13.19 13.82
N ASP A 71 -5.29 -13.82 14.39
CA ASP A 71 -6.61 -13.88 13.75
C ASP A 71 -7.30 -12.58 14.15
N ASN A 72 -7.41 -11.64 13.22
CA ASN A 72 -7.95 -10.33 13.53
C ASN A 72 -9.49 -10.32 13.63
N ASN A 73 -10.16 -11.47 13.47
CA ASN A 73 -11.61 -11.59 13.46
C ASN A 73 -12.23 -10.56 12.48
N ASN A 74 -12.92 -9.53 12.94
CA ASN A 74 -13.36 -8.40 12.10
C ASN A 74 -12.83 -7.05 12.61
N PHE A 75 -11.75 -7.08 13.39
CA PHE A 75 -11.12 -5.91 13.97
C PHE A 75 -9.91 -5.49 13.16
N ASP A 76 -9.83 -4.20 12.85
CA ASP A 76 -8.66 -3.65 12.19
C ASP A 76 -7.47 -3.56 13.18
N ILE A 77 -6.27 -3.77 12.65
CA ILE A 77 -5.01 -3.53 13.38
C ILE A 77 -4.35 -2.29 12.76
N THR A 78 -4.12 -1.24 13.55
CA THR A 78 -3.46 -0.02 13.09
C THR A 78 -2.00 -0.01 13.52
N ILE A 79 -1.09 0.19 12.57
CA ILE A 79 0.34 0.40 12.80
C ILE A 79 0.61 1.90 12.60
N LEU A 80 0.79 2.62 13.70
CA LEU A 80 1.11 4.05 13.72
C LEU A 80 2.63 4.24 13.64
N VAL A 81 3.08 4.83 12.54
CA VAL A 81 4.49 5.02 12.23
C VAL A 81 4.89 6.45 12.54
N GLY A 82 5.77 6.62 13.54
CA GLY A 82 6.28 7.92 13.96
C GLY A 82 7.06 8.65 12.86
N PRO A 83 7.33 9.95 13.04
CA PRO A 83 8.07 10.74 12.07
C PRO A 83 9.50 10.20 11.88
N GLY A 84 10.04 10.41 10.68
CA GLY A 84 11.38 9.98 10.30
C GLY A 84 11.40 9.21 8.98
N THR A 85 12.61 8.81 8.59
CA THR A 85 12.86 8.07 7.35
C THR A 85 13.15 6.61 7.67
N TYR A 86 12.37 5.72 7.08
CA TYR A 86 12.50 4.26 7.20
C TYR A 86 13.09 3.72 5.89
N ALA A 87 14.29 3.16 5.97
CA ALA A 87 15.04 2.70 4.81
C ALA A 87 14.67 1.29 4.32
N ALA A 88 13.91 0.54 5.13
CA ALA A 88 13.45 -0.80 4.82
C ALA A 88 12.02 -0.76 4.26
N GLY A 89 11.80 -1.50 3.17
CA GLY A 89 10.48 -1.72 2.60
C GLY A 89 9.60 -2.62 3.47
N VAL A 90 8.31 -2.65 3.14
CA VAL A 90 7.27 -3.45 3.79
C VAL A 90 6.79 -4.54 2.85
N VAL A 91 7.06 -5.79 3.21
CA VAL A 91 6.47 -6.97 2.58
C VAL A 91 5.12 -7.25 3.24
N LEU A 92 4.06 -7.20 2.43
CA LEU A 92 2.71 -7.53 2.87
C LEU A 92 2.63 -9.02 3.23
N ARG A 93 1.93 -9.33 4.34
CA ARG A 93 1.78 -10.70 4.83
C ARG A 93 0.35 -11.16 4.67
N GLU A 94 0.17 -12.47 4.60
CA GLU A 94 -1.16 -13.06 4.74
C GLU A 94 -1.57 -12.99 6.22
N HIS A 95 -2.85 -12.71 6.47
CA HIS A 95 -3.42 -12.75 7.82
C HIS A 95 -4.77 -13.47 7.79
N VAL A 96 -5.24 -13.88 8.97
CA VAL A 96 -6.53 -14.55 9.16
C VAL A 96 -7.51 -13.55 9.76
N GLY A 97 -8.79 -13.70 9.40
CA GLY A 97 -9.88 -12.79 9.74
C GLY A 97 -10.21 -11.81 8.62
N GLY A 98 -11.34 -11.12 8.76
CA GLY A 98 -11.86 -10.11 7.83
C GLY A 98 -11.36 -8.69 8.09
N GLY A 99 -10.68 -8.43 9.22
CA GLY A 99 -10.09 -7.13 9.54
C GLY A 99 -8.95 -6.74 8.59
N THR A 100 -8.62 -5.46 8.57
CA THR A 100 -7.56 -4.87 7.74
C THR A 100 -6.35 -4.51 8.59
N ILE A 101 -5.15 -4.69 8.05
CA ILE A 101 -3.93 -4.12 8.65
C ILE A 101 -3.67 -2.75 8.02
N HIS A 102 -3.69 -1.70 8.84
CA HIS A 102 -3.57 -0.31 8.40
C HIS A 102 -2.21 0.26 8.81
N VAL A 103 -1.31 0.48 7.85
CA VAL A 103 -0.04 1.20 8.06
C VAL A 103 -0.29 2.69 7.87
N ARG A 104 -0.06 3.49 8.91
CA ARG A 104 -0.45 4.90 8.94
C ARG A 104 0.65 5.77 9.53
N GLY A 105 1.02 6.87 8.87
CA GLY A 105 1.85 7.90 9.51
C GLY A 105 1.16 8.51 10.72
N LEU A 106 1.89 8.59 11.83
CA LEU A 106 1.36 8.98 13.13
C LEU A 106 0.70 10.36 13.10
N ASN A 107 1.38 11.33 12.48
CA ASN A 107 0.98 12.74 12.50
C ASN A 107 -0.20 13.10 11.59
N ALA A 108 -0.70 12.15 10.78
CA ALA A 108 -1.77 12.41 9.83
C ALA A 108 -1.42 13.45 8.74
N ASP A 109 -0.16 13.50 8.33
CA ASP A 109 0.31 14.35 7.24
C ASP A 109 1.07 13.52 6.18
N GLN A 110 1.36 14.12 5.03
CA GLN A 110 2.02 13.46 3.90
C GLN A 110 3.52 13.77 3.82
N THR A 111 4.16 14.14 4.93
CA THR A 111 5.52 14.69 4.93
C THR A 111 6.42 14.15 6.05
N SER A 112 5.87 13.86 7.23
CA SER A 112 6.63 13.56 8.43
C SER A 112 7.20 12.14 8.43
N THR A 113 6.51 11.20 7.78
CA THR A 113 6.84 9.78 7.79
C THR A 113 7.16 9.32 6.39
N ILE A 114 8.43 9.00 6.15
CA ILE A 114 8.97 8.69 4.83
C ILE A 114 9.43 7.24 4.80
N ILE A 115 8.95 6.46 3.84
CA ILE A 115 9.53 5.15 3.50
C ILE A 115 10.37 5.36 2.25
N SER A 116 11.70 5.28 2.41
CA SER A 116 12.67 5.58 1.34
C SER A 116 13.58 4.39 1.09
N VAL A 117 13.32 3.62 0.04
CA VAL A 117 14.00 2.32 -0.20
C VAL A 117 14.95 2.40 -1.39
N ASN A 118 16.21 2.01 -1.19
CA ASN A 118 17.21 1.99 -2.26
C ASN A 118 17.06 0.75 -3.16
N ASN A 119 16.83 0.95 -4.46
CA ASN A 119 16.64 -0.10 -5.46
C ASN A 119 15.61 -1.19 -5.04
N GLY A 120 14.66 -0.83 -4.18
CA GLY A 120 13.65 -1.72 -3.60
C GLY A 120 12.29 -1.05 -3.55
N SER A 121 11.30 -1.71 -2.94
CA SER A 121 9.93 -1.20 -2.93
C SER A 121 9.46 -0.80 -1.53
N CYS A 122 8.70 0.30 -1.40
CA CYS A 122 8.19 0.75 -0.10
C CYS A 122 7.11 -0.21 0.42
N PHE A 123 6.15 -0.58 -0.42
CA PHE A 123 5.21 -1.66 -0.18
C PHE A 123 5.35 -2.74 -1.26
N ARG A 124 5.42 -4.00 -0.83
CA ARG A 124 5.68 -5.14 -1.70
C ARG A 124 4.76 -6.31 -1.34
N GLY A 125 3.85 -6.69 -2.23
CA GLY A 125 3.20 -8.00 -2.21
C GLY A 125 3.85 -8.87 -3.27
N VAL A 126 4.43 -10.02 -2.92
CA VAL A 126 5.13 -10.93 -3.88
C VAL A 126 5.02 -12.42 -3.58
N GLU A 127 4.57 -12.76 -2.38
CA GLU A 127 4.53 -14.15 -1.88
C GLU A 127 3.21 -14.40 -1.15
N THR A 128 2.15 -13.68 -1.55
CA THR A 128 0.87 -13.68 -0.85
C THR A 128 -0.21 -14.27 -1.72
N ARG A 129 -0.89 -15.31 -1.24
CA ARG A 129 -2.16 -15.78 -1.83
C ARG A 129 -3.23 -14.71 -1.71
N TYR A 130 -3.30 -14.06 -0.55
CA TYR A 130 -4.20 -12.95 -0.26
C TYR A 130 -3.64 -12.05 0.84
N SER A 131 -3.68 -10.73 0.61
CA SER A 131 -3.34 -9.73 1.62
C SER A 131 -4.40 -8.62 1.61
N LYS A 132 -4.76 -8.08 2.78
CA LYS A 132 -5.74 -6.98 2.90
C LYS A 132 -5.19 -5.86 3.78
N TYR A 133 -4.70 -4.81 3.12
CA TYR A 133 -4.01 -3.71 3.78
C TYR A 133 -4.59 -2.35 3.42
N LYS A 134 -4.30 -1.38 4.29
CA LYS A 134 -4.48 0.05 4.02
C LYS A 134 -3.18 0.80 4.31
N ALA A 135 -2.82 1.76 3.48
CA ALA A 135 -1.67 2.65 3.70
C ALA A 135 -2.12 4.12 3.64
N THR A 136 -1.80 4.94 4.64
CA THR A 136 -2.16 6.37 4.63
C THR A 136 -1.18 7.28 5.35
N TYR A 137 -1.13 8.56 4.97
CA TYR A 137 -0.32 9.60 5.62
C TYR A 137 1.17 9.24 5.59
N LEU A 138 1.68 8.89 4.41
CA LEU A 138 3.07 8.47 4.21
C LEU A 138 3.62 9.13 2.96
N THR A 139 4.90 9.50 2.99
CA THR A 139 5.68 9.72 1.78
C THR A 139 6.32 8.41 1.35
N LEU A 140 6.14 8.02 0.09
CA LEU A 140 6.80 6.85 -0.49
C LEU A 140 7.83 7.32 -1.52
N GLN A 141 9.07 6.87 -1.35
CA GLN A 141 10.20 7.22 -2.19
C GLN A 141 11.04 5.97 -2.47
N THR A 142 11.60 5.87 -3.68
CA THR A 142 12.74 4.97 -3.91
C THR A 142 13.95 5.78 -4.33
N THR A 143 15.14 5.25 -4.01
CA THR A 143 16.41 5.84 -4.44
C THR A 143 17.11 4.89 -5.39
N GLY A 144 17.94 5.44 -6.29
CA GLY A 144 18.53 4.68 -7.40
C GLY A 144 17.56 4.53 -8.57
N THR A 145 17.96 3.76 -9.58
CA THR A 145 17.26 3.63 -10.87
C THR A 145 16.29 2.44 -10.91
N ALA A 146 16.09 1.78 -9.77
CA ALA A 146 15.16 0.66 -9.62
C ALA A 146 14.22 0.88 -8.42
N GLY A 147 13.24 -0.01 -8.27
CA GLY A 147 12.31 0.00 -7.15
C GLY A 147 10.99 0.70 -7.44
N TYR A 148 9.94 0.30 -6.72
CA TYR A 148 8.57 0.79 -6.88
C TYR A 148 8.05 1.25 -5.51
N PRO A 149 7.51 2.47 -5.36
CA PRO A 149 6.80 2.84 -4.14
C PRO A 149 5.75 1.80 -3.73
N ILE A 150 4.97 1.30 -4.69
CA ILE A 150 4.04 0.18 -4.50
C ILE A 150 4.27 -0.87 -5.59
N LEU A 151 4.60 -2.08 -5.18
CA LEU A 151 4.72 -3.28 -6.01
C LEU A 151 3.76 -4.36 -5.50
N LEU A 152 2.72 -4.68 -6.28
CA LEU A 152 1.79 -5.77 -5.96
C LEU A 152 1.86 -6.83 -7.06
N GLU A 153 2.61 -7.90 -6.83
CA GLU A 153 2.74 -9.07 -7.70
C GLU A 153 2.66 -10.37 -6.85
N GLY A 154 2.76 -11.56 -7.46
CA GLY A 154 2.90 -12.81 -6.70
C GLY A 154 1.65 -13.32 -5.95
N GLY A 155 0.46 -12.83 -6.33
CA GLY A 155 -0.86 -13.32 -5.93
C GLY A 155 -1.89 -12.20 -5.79
N LYS A 156 -3.02 -12.46 -5.11
CA LYS A 156 -4.15 -11.49 -5.05
C LYS A 156 -4.01 -10.54 -3.86
N ASN A 157 -3.26 -9.46 -4.05
CA ASN A 157 -3.15 -8.41 -3.04
C ASN A 157 -4.37 -7.46 -3.10
N TYR A 158 -4.82 -6.98 -1.95
CA TYR A 158 -5.79 -5.90 -1.85
C TYR A 158 -5.22 -4.79 -0.96
N LEU A 159 -4.77 -3.71 -1.58
CA LEU A 159 -4.22 -2.55 -0.88
C LEU A 159 -5.12 -1.33 -1.11
N THR A 160 -5.56 -0.70 -0.03
CA THR A 160 -6.25 0.60 -0.08
C THR A 160 -5.25 1.71 0.23
N ILE A 161 -5.29 2.81 -0.52
CA ILE A 161 -4.45 3.98 -0.30
C ILE A 161 -5.28 5.24 -0.13
N ASP A 162 -4.80 6.15 0.71
CA ASP A 162 -5.33 7.51 0.87
C ASP A 162 -4.25 8.38 1.54
N GLN A 163 -4.20 9.67 1.24
CA GLN A 163 -3.23 10.59 1.84
C GLN A 163 -1.77 10.14 1.69
N ILE A 164 -1.42 9.64 0.50
CA ILE A 164 -0.04 9.27 0.16
C ILE A 164 0.63 10.43 -0.57
N ASN A 165 1.92 10.64 -0.34
CA ASN A 165 2.75 11.43 -1.25
C ASN A 165 3.73 10.51 -1.99
N TYR A 166 3.59 10.42 -3.31
CA TYR A 166 4.53 9.73 -4.18
C TYR A 166 5.68 10.68 -4.53
N ALA A 167 6.79 10.53 -3.81
CA ALA A 167 8.06 11.17 -4.12
C ALA A 167 8.80 10.39 -5.21
N ALA A 168 10.06 10.76 -5.49
CA ALA A 168 10.82 10.22 -6.61
C ALA A 168 10.91 8.68 -6.57
N ALA A 169 10.86 8.05 -7.74
CA ALA A 169 11.01 6.61 -7.88
C ALA A 169 11.84 6.21 -9.10
N GLY A 170 12.65 5.16 -8.94
CA GLY A 170 13.42 4.59 -10.04
C GLY A 170 12.54 3.88 -11.08
N ARG A 171 11.36 3.39 -10.66
CA ARG A 171 10.35 2.80 -11.55
C ARG A 171 8.94 3.33 -11.29
N THR A 172 7.95 2.64 -11.85
CA THR A 172 6.51 2.92 -11.69
C THR A 172 6.12 3.21 -10.22
N HIS A 173 5.32 4.26 -9.98
CA HIS A 173 4.83 4.57 -8.62
C HIS A 173 3.93 3.46 -8.07
N MET A 174 2.94 3.01 -8.86
CA MET A 174 2.01 1.94 -8.51
C MET A 174 2.03 0.84 -9.57
N TYR A 175 2.81 -0.21 -9.33
CA TYR A 175 2.82 -1.42 -10.17
C TYR A 175 1.90 -2.48 -9.58
N ILE A 176 0.91 -2.91 -10.36
CA ILE A 176 -0.14 -3.83 -9.91
C ILE A 176 -0.24 -4.96 -10.93
N ALA A 177 -0.09 -6.19 -10.45
CA ALA A 177 -0.04 -7.40 -11.26
C ALA A 177 -0.80 -8.58 -10.62
N SER A 178 -0.88 -9.69 -11.33
CA SER A 178 -1.32 -11.00 -10.81
C SER A 178 -2.73 -11.00 -10.21
N GLY A 179 -3.66 -10.24 -10.78
CA GLY A 179 -5.03 -10.11 -10.25
C GLY A 179 -5.14 -9.30 -8.96
N SER A 180 -4.07 -8.59 -8.56
CA SER A 180 -4.09 -7.68 -7.41
C SER A 180 -4.99 -6.47 -7.67
N ILE A 181 -5.50 -5.90 -6.58
CA ILE A 181 -6.34 -4.71 -6.59
C ILE A 181 -5.68 -3.62 -5.74
N LEU A 182 -5.45 -2.46 -6.36
CA LEU A 182 -5.15 -1.23 -5.63
C LEU A 182 -6.37 -0.33 -5.63
N ASN A 183 -6.89 -0.05 -4.44
CA ASN A 183 -8.09 0.75 -4.24
C ASN A 183 -7.73 2.18 -3.78
N ALA A 184 -8.02 3.15 -4.64
CA ALA A 184 -7.88 4.59 -4.38
C ALA A 184 -9.23 5.31 -4.46
N ARG A 185 -10.33 4.61 -4.16
CA ARG A 185 -11.68 5.21 -4.19
C ARG A 185 -11.82 6.30 -3.14
N ALA A 186 -12.29 7.47 -3.54
CA ALA A 186 -12.39 8.67 -2.72
C ALA A 186 -11.07 9.10 -2.05
N ALA A 187 -9.93 8.57 -2.53
CA ALA A 187 -8.63 8.90 -1.99
C ALA A 187 -8.20 10.30 -2.43
N THR A 188 -7.46 10.98 -1.57
CA THR A 188 -6.73 12.21 -1.93
C THR A 188 -5.25 11.95 -1.77
N TYR A 189 -4.44 12.14 -2.81
CA TYR A 189 -2.99 11.91 -2.74
C TYR A 189 -2.20 12.90 -3.60
N THR A 190 -0.90 12.96 -3.34
CA THR A 190 0.04 13.87 -4.02
C THR A 190 1.06 13.08 -4.82
N ILE A 191 1.45 13.62 -5.98
CA ILE A 191 2.61 13.19 -6.76
C ILE A 191 3.60 14.35 -6.73
N SER A 192 4.62 14.22 -5.87
CA SER A 192 5.66 15.24 -5.73
C SER A 192 6.98 14.89 -6.40
N GLY A 193 7.14 13.64 -6.87
CA GLY A 193 8.36 13.17 -7.53
C GLY A 193 8.13 12.61 -8.93
N ALA A 194 9.20 12.60 -9.71
CA ALA A 194 9.25 11.96 -11.03
C ALA A 194 9.47 10.44 -10.90
N VAL A 195 9.11 9.70 -11.96
CA VAL A 195 9.61 8.34 -12.17
C VAL A 195 10.70 8.34 -13.24
N ASP A 196 11.81 7.64 -12.98
CA ASP A 196 12.91 7.54 -13.97
C ASP A 196 12.46 6.69 -15.17
N SER A 197 11.78 5.57 -14.92
CA SER A 197 11.30 4.65 -15.95
C SER A 197 9.98 3.96 -15.57
N GLY A 198 8.90 4.22 -16.31
CA GLY A 198 7.63 3.51 -16.10
C GLY A 198 6.43 4.44 -16.01
N TRP A 199 5.54 4.19 -15.05
CA TRP A 199 4.24 4.84 -15.00
C TRP A 199 3.88 5.40 -13.63
N HIS A 200 2.92 6.31 -13.53
CA HIS A 200 2.32 6.56 -12.22
C HIS A 200 1.47 5.37 -11.77
N VAL A 201 0.61 4.86 -12.66
CA VAL A 201 -0.20 3.65 -12.45
C VAL A 201 0.07 2.67 -13.57
N GLU A 202 0.44 1.44 -13.23
CA GLU A 202 0.60 0.34 -14.18
C GLU A 202 -0.18 -0.88 -13.71
N CYS A 203 -1.19 -1.26 -14.46
CA CYS A 203 -1.93 -2.51 -14.26
C CYS A 203 -1.52 -3.51 -15.33
N VAL A 204 -1.17 -4.71 -14.88
CA VAL A 204 -0.83 -5.85 -15.75
C VAL A 204 -1.39 -7.16 -15.22
N ASP A 205 -1.45 -8.21 -16.04
CA ASP A 205 -1.74 -9.57 -15.61
C ASP A 205 -3.02 -9.68 -14.76
N GLN A 206 -4.13 -9.21 -15.34
CA GLN A 206 -5.47 -9.18 -14.71
C GLN A 206 -5.61 -8.27 -13.47
N ALA A 207 -4.65 -7.40 -13.22
CA ALA A 207 -4.73 -6.42 -12.12
C ALA A 207 -5.84 -5.39 -12.31
N THR A 208 -6.21 -4.75 -11.19
CA THR A 208 -7.16 -3.64 -11.19
C THR A 208 -6.69 -2.45 -10.34
N PHE A 209 -6.70 -1.25 -10.94
CA PHE A 209 -6.64 0.02 -10.21
C PHE A 209 -8.02 0.67 -10.13
N LEU A 210 -8.42 1.13 -8.95
CA LEU A 210 -9.73 1.71 -8.68
C LEU A 210 -9.60 3.16 -8.18
N GLY A 211 -9.34 4.10 -9.10
CA GLY A 211 -9.34 5.54 -8.84
C GLY A 211 -10.69 6.18 -9.16
N LEU A 212 -11.71 5.90 -8.33
CA LEU A 212 -13.02 6.56 -8.46
C LEU A 212 -13.09 7.72 -7.48
N LEU A 213 -13.56 8.90 -7.92
CA LEU A 213 -13.65 10.10 -7.06
C LEU A 213 -12.30 10.43 -6.41
N CYS A 214 -11.19 10.12 -7.09
CA CYS A 214 -9.85 10.30 -6.54
C CYS A 214 -9.32 11.69 -6.87
N ASN A 215 -8.81 12.40 -5.87
CA ASN A 215 -8.26 13.74 -6.03
C ASN A 215 -6.74 13.68 -6.00
N VAL A 216 -6.11 14.04 -7.12
CA VAL A 216 -4.67 13.92 -7.31
C VAL A 216 -4.05 15.30 -7.47
N THR A 217 -3.09 15.62 -6.62
CA THR A 217 -2.30 16.86 -6.74
C THR A 217 -0.93 16.53 -7.30
N LEU A 218 -0.54 17.17 -8.39
CA LEU A 218 0.78 17.06 -9.00
C LEU A 218 1.57 18.33 -8.71
N THR A 219 2.72 18.22 -8.05
CA THR A 219 3.55 19.37 -7.69
C THR A 219 4.89 19.32 -8.42
N GLY A 220 5.35 20.45 -8.95
CA GLY A 220 6.68 20.54 -9.57
C GLY A 220 6.80 19.90 -10.96
N SER A 221 5.67 19.63 -11.64
CA SER A 221 5.63 19.03 -12.98
C SER A 221 6.41 17.70 -13.09
N PRO A 222 6.05 16.67 -12.31
CA PRO A 222 6.75 15.39 -12.34
C PRO A 222 6.78 14.79 -13.76
N SER A 223 7.93 14.22 -14.11
CA SER A 223 8.12 13.48 -15.36
C SER A 223 7.83 12.00 -15.14
N PHE A 224 7.08 11.38 -16.05
CA PHE A 224 6.89 9.93 -16.07
C PHE A 224 7.89 9.17 -16.96
N GLY A 225 9.03 9.78 -17.23
CA GLY A 225 10.13 9.17 -17.97
C GLY A 225 9.71 8.66 -19.34
N SER A 226 10.14 7.45 -19.69
CA SER A 226 9.83 6.78 -20.96
C SER A 226 8.41 6.20 -21.05
N GLY A 227 7.64 6.22 -19.96
CA GLY A 227 6.26 5.78 -19.96
C GLY A 227 5.30 6.96 -19.86
N GLY A 228 4.48 6.99 -18.81
CA GLY A 228 3.35 7.91 -18.74
C GLY A 228 2.54 7.86 -17.45
N TYR A 229 1.38 8.49 -17.45
CA TYR A 229 0.54 8.51 -16.25
C TYR A 229 -0.10 7.15 -15.97
N ALA A 230 -0.77 6.53 -16.94
CA ALA A 230 -1.44 5.25 -16.73
C ALA A 230 -1.16 4.21 -17.83
N ARG A 231 -0.94 2.97 -17.44
CA ARG A 231 -0.89 1.81 -18.34
C ARG A 231 -1.82 0.70 -17.89
N ALA A 232 -2.51 0.09 -18.85
CA ALA A 232 -3.20 -1.17 -18.68
C ALA A 232 -2.77 -2.17 -19.77
N ALA A 233 -2.25 -3.32 -19.37
CA ALA A 233 -1.87 -4.40 -20.28
C ALA A 233 -2.26 -5.79 -19.71
N ARG A 234 -2.27 -6.80 -20.56
CA ARG A 234 -2.51 -8.22 -20.26
C ARG A 234 -3.80 -8.45 -19.47
N ASN A 235 -4.93 -8.12 -20.11
CA ASN A 235 -6.30 -8.26 -19.58
C ASN A 235 -6.55 -7.53 -18.25
N SER A 236 -5.94 -6.37 -18.04
CA SER A 236 -6.10 -5.57 -16.81
C SER A 236 -7.03 -4.38 -16.98
N LEU A 237 -7.38 -3.72 -15.86
CA LEU A 237 -8.26 -2.55 -15.85
C LEU A 237 -7.72 -1.46 -14.92
N ALA A 238 -7.57 -0.23 -15.42
CA ALA A 238 -7.38 0.94 -14.58
C ALA A 238 -8.57 1.89 -14.70
N GLN A 239 -9.22 2.20 -13.58
CA GLN A 239 -10.37 3.10 -13.54
C GLN A 239 -9.95 4.47 -12.98
N PHE A 240 -10.34 5.53 -13.69
CA PHE A 240 -10.18 6.93 -13.32
C PHE A 240 -11.52 7.67 -13.47
N HIS A 241 -12.57 7.14 -12.87
CA HIS A 241 -13.91 7.71 -12.99
C HIS A 241 -14.13 8.86 -12.00
N ALA A 242 -14.50 10.04 -12.52
CA ALA A 242 -14.77 11.24 -11.72
C ALA A 242 -13.60 11.64 -10.81
N SER A 243 -12.38 11.33 -11.23
CA SER A 243 -11.15 11.74 -10.57
C SER A 243 -10.74 13.15 -11.02
N THR A 244 -10.01 13.85 -10.17
CA THR A 244 -9.55 15.22 -10.45
C THR A 244 -8.02 15.28 -10.38
N PHE A 245 -7.42 16.08 -11.26
CA PHE A 245 -5.98 16.27 -11.35
C PHE A 245 -5.67 17.76 -11.28
N THR A 246 -4.91 18.19 -10.27
CA THR A 246 -4.48 19.58 -10.12
C THR A 246 -2.97 19.66 -10.33
N GLY A 247 -2.53 20.51 -11.26
CA GLY A 247 -1.13 20.61 -11.67
C GLY A 247 -0.86 19.92 -13.01
N SER A 248 0.41 19.92 -13.43
CA SER A 248 0.86 19.36 -14.71
C SER A 248 1.87 18.23 -14.50
N ALA A 249 2.09 17.42 -15.55
CA ALA A 249 3.14 16.41 -15.62
C ALA A 249 3.61 16.24 -17.06
N THR A 250 4.80 15.66 -17.25
CA THR A 250 5.33 15.30 -18.58
C THR A 250 5.37 13.78 -18.77
N GLY A 251 5.36 13.35 -20.03
CA GLY A 251 5.26 11.93 -20.41
C GLY A 251 3.92 11.62 -21.09
N GLN A 252 3.74 10.35 -21.46
CA GLN A 252 2.53 9.89 -22.13
C GLN A 252 1.31 9.92 -21.19
N ARG A 253 0.12 10.28 -21.67
CA ARG A 253 -1.09 10.25 -20.82
C ARG A 253 -1.53 8.84 -20.47
N TYR A 254 -1.55 7.97 -21.47
CA TYR A 254 -1.95 6.59 -21.27
C TYR A 254 -1.39 5.64 -22.32
N SER A 255 -1.30 4.36 -21.98
CA SER A 255 -1.09 3.27 -22.93
C SER A 255 -1.96 2.07 -22.58
N THR A 256 -2.69 1.52 -23.56
CA THR A 256 -3.49 0.30 -23.39
C THR A 256 -3.25 -0.69 -24.51
N ASP A 257 -3.05 -1.96 -24.16
CA ASP A 257 -2.86 -3.05 -25.12
C ASP A 257 -3.42 -4.38 -24.59
N THR A 258 -3.32 -5.44 -25.41
CA THR A 258 -3.53 -6.84 -25.00
C THR A 258 -4.80 -7.09 -24.16
N GLY A 259 -5.93 -6.56 -24.65
CA GLY A 259 -7.27 -6.81 -24.09
C GLY A 259 -7.59 -5.98 -22.84
N SER A 260 -6.77 -4.98 -22.54
CA SER A 260 -6.86 -4.20 -21.30
C SER A 260 -7.56 -2.85 -21.49
N GLY A 261 -8.10 -2.32 -20.41
CA GLY A 261 -8.90 -1.10 -20.43
C GLY A 261 -8.39 -0.02 -19.50
N ILE A 262 -8.47 1.22 -19.95
CA ILE A 262 -8.46 2.40 -19.07
C ILE A 262 -9.83 3.06 -19.17
N PHE A 263 -10.56 3.06 -18.04
CA PHE A 263 -11.90 3.63 -17.96
C PHE A 263 -11.87 5.03 -17.35
N VAL A 264 -12.27 6.04 -18.13
CA VAL A 264 -12.34 7.46 -17.74
C VAL A 264 -13.76 8.01 -17.82
N ASN A 265 -14.74 7.19 -18.20
CA ASN A 265 -16.16 7.56 -18.27
C ASN A 265 -16.44 8.75 -19.20
N GLY A 266 -15.84 8.76 -20.39
CA GLY A 266 -16.08 9.77 -21.42
C GLY A 266 -15.34 11.09 -21.23
N ALA A 267 -14.42 11.20 -20.26
CA ALA A 267 -13.70 12.44 -19.97
C ALA A 267 -12.71 12.90 -21.06
N GLY A 268 -12.51 12.10 -22.11
CA GLY A 268 -11.69 12.44 -23.29
C GLY A 268 -10.22 12.03 -23.18
N SER A 269 -9.51 12.08 -24.32
CA SER A 269 -8.13 11.60 -24.48
C SER A 269 -7.06 12.48 -23.80
N SER A 270 -7.43 13.65 -23.31
CA SER A 270 -6.55 14.57 -22.57
C SER A 270 -6.76 14.57 -21.06
N TYR A 271 -7.68 13.74 -20.56
CA TYR A 271 -8.11 13.78 -19.17
C TYR A 271 -7.03 13.37 -18.17
N LEU A 272 -6.25 12.32 -18.46
CA LEU A 272 -5.13 11.91 -17.61
C LEU A 272 -3.92 12.86 -17.79
N PRO A 273 -3.16 13.16 -16.71
CA PRO A 273 -1.98 14.03 -16.80
C PRO A 273 -0.94 13.54 -17.81
N GLY A 274 -0.24 14.49 -18.43
CA GLY A 274 0.85 14.20 -19.38
C GLY A 274 0.89 15.16 -20.56
N SER A 275 2.10 15.39 -21.06
CA SER A 275 2.37 16.27 -22.20
C SER A 275 2.23 15.57 -23.56
N THR A 276 2.38 14.25 -23.59
CA THR A 276 2.37 13.45 -24.83
C THR A 276 1.07 12.69 -24.97
N ALA A 277 0.51 12.64 -26.18
CA ALA A 277 -0.75 11.94 -26.47
C ALA A 277 -0.70 10.45 -26.07
N GLY A 278 -1.81 9.94 -25.54
CA GLY A 278 -1.93 8.51 -25.20
C GLY A 278 -2.17 7.62 -26.42
N SER A 279 -1.97 6.32 -26.25
CA SER A 279 -2.17 5.31 -27.30
C SER A 279 -3.03 4.15 -26.82
N ALA A 280 -3.94 3.68 -27.67
CA ALA A 280 -4.68 2.44 -27.45
C ALA A 280 -4.46 1.50 -28.64
N THR A 281 -3.89 0.34 -28.37
CA THR A 281 -3.61 -0.70 -29.38
C THR A 281 -4.60 -1.84 -29.20
N THR A 282 -5.44 -2.09 -30.21
CA THR A 282 -6.43 -3.18 -30.21
C THR A 282 -5.79 -4.53 -29.82
N PRO A 283 -6.43 -5.32 -28.93
CA PRO A 283 -7.76 -5.14 -28.36
C PRO A 283 -7.82 -4.29 -27.07
N GLY A 284 -6.80 -3.47 -26.77
CA GLY A 284 -6.85 -2.51 -25.69
C GLY A 284 -7.71 -1.28 -26.00
N TRP A 285 -8.26 -0.64 -24.97
CA TRP A 285 -9.19 0.48 -25.10
C TRP A 285 -9.02 1.55 -24.02
N TYR A 286 -9.38 2.79 -24.37
CA TYR A 286 -9.47 3.94 -23.47
C TYR A 286 -10.84 4.60 -23.68
N ALA A 287 -11.68 4.66 -22.65
CA ALA A 287 -13.06 5.14 -22.76
C ALA A 287 -13.61 5.74 -21.46
#